data_AF-A0A6A5LSA5-F1
#
_entry.id   AF-A0A6A5LSA5-F1
#
_cell.length_a   1.000
_cell.length_b   1.000
_cell.length_c   1.000
_cell.angle_alpha   90.00
_cell.angle_beta   90.00
_cell.angle_gamma   90.00
#
_symmetry.space_group_name_H-M   'P 1'
#
loop_
_entity.id
_entity.type
_entity.pdbx_description
1 polymer ?
#
loop_
_entity_poly.entity_id
_entity_poly.type
_entity_poly.pdbx_seq_one_letter_code
_entity_poly.pdbx_strand_id
1 'polypeptide(L)'
;MNCEVCQLKELELEHFEMREVLRCILHTIVFHRALGLVRPKDVDMELFDITYVQCGEVELEKKIDEKIEQFVCWVEKHPNKKSQICLSFYEVKNKQASWFSNKVERLYWEQWYINLNVSQHPKAHSVKSHHSKVVDPGEGALEDRTVRSAALEASLRDVLFQIIKFVNEKKDHVPPIPNIEGPVSFPYEITIPSSSDSAFGMDMLKRMLQTGHPTMLS
;
A
#
# COMPACT_ATOMS: atom_id res chain seq x y z
N MET A 1 4.00 -22.42 5.90
CA MET A 1 3.58 -21.73 4.68
C MET A 1 4.64 -20.69 4.37
N ASN A 2 5.10 -20.63 3.12
CA ASN A 2 5.97 -19.53 2.70
C ASN A 2 5.09 -18.29 2.55
N CYS A 3 5.51 -17.17 3.12
CA CYS A 3 4.81 -15.90 2.95
C CYS A 3 4.98 -15.44 1.50
N GLU A 4 3.88 -15.26 0.78
CA GLU A 4 3.89 -14.71 -0.56
C GLU A 4 4.11 -13.19 -0.50
N VAL A 5 4.92 -12.67 -1.41
CA VAL A 5 5.29 -11.24 -1.41
C VAL A 5 5.04 -10.66 -2.79
N CYS A 6 4.23 -9.60 -2.83
CA CYS A 6 3.97 -8.81 -4.03
C CYS A 6 4.61 -7.42 -3.90
N GLN A 7 5.59 -7.14 -4.76
CA GLN A 7 6.15 -5.80 -4.93
C GLN A 7 5.40 -5.12 -6.08
N LEU A 8 4.57 -4.15 -5.75
CA LEU A 8 3.83 -3.41 -6.77
C LEU A 8 4.75 -2.46 -7.52
N LYS A 9 4.44 -2.21 -8.80
CA LYS A 9 5.09 -1.19 -9.63
C LYS A 9 5.15 0.13 -8.85
N GLU A 10 6.31 0.77 -8.85
CA GLU A 10 6.48 2.07 -8.20
C GLU A 10 5.66 3.14 -8.94
N LEU A 11 4.97 3.99 -8.18
CA LEU A 11 4.13 5.06 -8.71
C LEU A 11 4.79 6.41 -8.47
N GLU A 12 4.93 7.19 -9.54
CA GLU A 12 5.40 8.58 -9.49
C GLU A 12 4.20 9.52 -9.36
N LEU A 13 4.14 10.29 -8.29
CA LEU A 13 2.99 11.13 -7.98
C LEU A 13 3.35 12.38 -7.17
N GLU A 14 2.40 13.31 -7.10
CA GLU A 14 2.46 14.49 -6.26
C GLU A 14 1.83 14.26 -4.89
N HIS A 15 2.21 15.10 -3.92
CA HIS A 15 1.78 14.96 -2.54
C HIS A 15 0.24 14.93 -2.37
N PHE A 16 -0.50 15.71 -3.17
CA PHE A 16 -1.96 15.77 -3.07
C PHE A 16 -2.65 14.50 -3.60
N GLU A 17 -1.99 13.73 -4.45
CA GLU A 17 -2.53 12.52 -5.09
C GLU A 17 -2.39 11.28 -4.20
N MET A 18 -1.43 11.31 -3.24
CA MET A 18 -1.09 10.17 -2.39
C MET A 18 -2.29 9.52 -1.71
N ARG A 19 -3.18 10.33 -1.14
CA ARG A 19 -4.29 9.83 -0.31
C ARG A 19 -5.22 8.96 -1.14
N GLU A 20 -5.56 9.43 -2.32
CA GLU A 20 -6.51 8.78 -3.18
C GLU A 20 -5.92 7.53 -3.84
N VAL A 21 -4.68 7.63 -4.33
CA VAL A 21 -3.95 6.50 -4.92
C VAL A 21 -3.79 5.36 -3.90
N LEU A 22 -3.36 5.68 -2.67
CA LEU A 22 -3.21 4.66 -1.63
C LEU A 22 -4.55 4.05 -1.21
N ARG A 23 -5.61 4.85 -1.12
CA ARG A 23 -6.96 4.36 -0.81
C ARG A 23 -7.44 3.37 -1.88
N CYS A 24 -7.32 3.73 -3.15
CA CYS A 24 -7.67 2.87 -4.29
C CYS A 24 -6.93 1.52 -4.21
N ILE A 25 -5.61 1.54 -4.04
CA ILE A 25 -4.78 0.33 -3.99
C ILE A 25 -5.11 -0.54 -2.77
N LEU A 26 -5.14 0.04 -1.57
CA LEU A 26 -5.35 -0.72 -0.33
C LEU A 26 -6.73 -1.36 -0.28
N HIS A 27 -7.78 -0.64 -0.68
CA HIS A 27 -9.12 -1.20 -0.75
C HIS A 27 -9.23 -2.29 -1.81
N THR A 28 -8.61 -2.13 -2.97
CA THR A 28 -8.59 -3.16 -4.01
C THR A 28 -7.95 -4.45 -3.49
N ILE A 29 -6.79 -4.38 -2.83
CA ILE A 29 -6.12 -5.56 -2.25
C ILE A 29 -7.02 -6.22 -1.20
N VAL A 30 -7.56 -5.42 -0.27
CA VAL A 30 -8.43 -5.94 0.80
C VAL A 30 -9.69 -6.59 0.25
N PHE A 31 -10.32 -5.98 -0.76
CA PHE A 31 -11.51 -6.53 -1.41
C PHE A 31 -11.25 -7.90 -2.04
N HIS A 32 -10.11 -8.06 -2.74
CA HIS A 32 -9.70 -9.35 -3.30
C HIS A 32 -9.29 -10.41 -2.27
N ARG A 33 -9.09 -10.02 -1.01
CA ARG A 33 -8.79 -10.90 0.13
C ARG A 33 -9.90 -10.91 1.17
N ALA A 34 -11.06 -10.35 0.86
CA ALA A 34 -12.19 -10.33 1.75
C ALA A 34 -12.74 -11.74 1.96
N LEU A 35 -13.22 -11.99 3.17
CA LEU A 35 -13.83 -13.23 3.61
C LEU A 35 -15.36 -13.12 3.49
N GLY A 36 -15.97 -14.17 2.94
CA GLY A 36 -17.43 -14.33 3.00
C GLY A 36 -18.20 -13.26 2.21
N LEU A 37 -19.33 -12.83 2.79
CA LEU A 37 -20.26 -11.89 2.17
C LEU A 37 -19.80 -10.45 2.41
N VAL A 38 -19.28 -9.81 1.37
CA VAL A 38 -19.01 -8.36 1.33
C VAL A 38 -20.27 -7.59 0.90
N ARG A 39 -20.32 -6.28 1.22
CA ARG A 39 -21.24 -5.33 0.59
C ARG A 39 -20.43 -4.42 -0.34
N PRO A 40 -20.20 -4.83 -1.60
CA PRO A 40 -19.40 -4.06 -2.53
C PRO A 40 -19.95 -2.65 -2.66
N LYS A 41 -19.07 -1.67 -2.55
CA LYS A 41 -19.38 -0.26 -2.79
C LYS A 41 -18.40 0.27 -3.82
N ASP A 42 -18.93 0.68 -4.96
CA ASP A 42 -18.16 1.35 -6.01
C ASP A 42 -17.80 2.76 -5.53
N VAL A 43 -16.55 3.14 -5.76
CA VAL A 43 -16.01 4.47 -5.44
C VAL A 43 -15.25 4.98 -6.65
N ASP A 44 -15.77 6.06 -7.23
CA ASP A 44 -15.10 6.80 -8.29
C ASP A 44 -14.01 7.68 -7.68
N MET A 45 -12.83 7.66 -8.29
CA MET A 45 -11.77 8.59 -7.93
C MET A 45 -12.09 9.99 -8.45
N GLU A 46 -11.77 11.01 -7.66
CA GLU A 46 -11.90 12.43 -7.98
C GLU A 46 -10.82 12.88 -8.98
N LEU A 47 -9.61 12.33 -8.89
CA LEU A 47 -8.47 12.77 -9.71
C LEU A 47 -8.32 12.00 -11.03
N PHE A 48 -8.92 10.83 -11.15
CA PHE A 48 -8.69 9.89 -12.26
C PHE A 48 -9.98 9.20 -12.69
N ASP A 49 -10.07 8.83 -13.98
CA ASP A 49 -11.20 8.04 -14.49
C ASP A 49 -11.05 6.54 -14.13
N ILE A 50 -11.10 6.26 -12.82
CA ILE A 50 -10.94 4.94 -12.23
C ILE A 50 -11.97 4.77 -11.12
N THR A 51 -12.73 3.68 -11.20
CA THR A 51 -13.62 3.21 -10.13
C THR A 51 -12.99 2.00 -9.46
N TYR A 52 -12.90 2.01 -8.13
CA TYR A 52 -12.48 0.85 -7.34
C TYR A 52 -13.58 0.45 -6.36
N VAL A 53 -13.43 -0.74 -5.76
CA VAL A 53 -14.46 -1.32 -4.88
C VAL A 53 -13.97 -1.37 -3.44
N GLN A 54 -14.84 -0.97 -2.51
CA GLN A 54 -14.67 -1.14 -1.07
C GLN A 54 -15.54 -2.28 -0.54
N CYS A 55 -15.15 -2.88 0.59
CA CYS A 55 -15.92 -3.95 1.23
C CYS A 55 -17.22 -3.47 1.90
N GLY A 56 -17.42 -2.14 2.06
CA GLY A 56 -18.59 -1.55 2.71
C GLY A 56 -18.56 -1.65 4.24
N GLU A 57 -17.39 -1.86 4.84
CA GLU A 57 -17.18 -2.04 6.28
C GLU A 57 -16.51 -0.81 6.90
N VAL A 58 -17.26 -0.09 7.74
CA VAL A 58 -16.88 1.22 8.28
C VAL A 58 -15.59 1.17 9.11
N GLU A 59 -15.41 0.14 9.94
CA GLU A 59 -14.21 0.01 10.77
C GLU A 59 -12.95 -0.24 9.94
N LEU A 60 -13.10 -1.02 8.86
CA LEU A 60 -12.02 -1.32 7.92
C LEU A 60 -11.62 -0.07 7.14
N GLU A 61 -12.60 0.67 6.61
CA GLU A 61 -12.42 1.94 5.91
C GLU A 61 -11.70 2.96 6.80
N LYS A 62 -12.19 3.15 8.03
CA LYS A 62 -11.57 4.04 9.01
C LYS A 62 -10.10 3.67 9.31
N LYS A 63 -9.82 2.38 9.52
CA LYS A 63 -8.45 1.91 9.80
C LYS A 63 -7.50 2.14 8.62
N ILE A 64 -7.98 1.99 7.37
CA ILE A 64 -7.20 2.29 6.17
C ILE A 64 -6.91 3.80 6.10
N ASP A 65 -7.94 4.64 6.24
CA ASP A 65 -7.77 6.10 6.18
C ASP A 65 -6.83 6.63 7.27
N GLU A 66 -6.95 6.14 8.51
CA GLU A 66 -6.02 6.50 9.61
C GLU A 66 -4.57 6.14 9.28
N LYS A 67 -4.33 5.01 8.62
CA LYS A 67 -2.99 4.56 8.24
C LYS A 67 -2.43 5.35 7.05
N ILE A 68 -3.28 5.71 6.10
CA ILE A 68 -2.93 6.62 5.00
C ILE A 68 -2.52 7.99 5.59
N GLU A 69 -3.29 8.55 6.53
CA GLU A 69 -2.95 9.82 7.17
C GLU A 69 -1.59 9.77 7.89
N GLN A 70 -1.35 8.71 8.67
CA GLN A 70 -0.06 8.52 9.34
C GLN A 70 1.09 8.44 8.33
N PHE A 71 0.89 7.76 7.20
CA PHE A 71 1.88 7.64 6.14
C PHE A 71 2.15 8.99 5.45
N VAL A 72 1.11 9.73 5.08
CA VAL A 72 1.24 11.05 4.44
C VAL A 72 2.02 12.01 5.35
N CYS A 73 1.63 12.10 6.63
CA CYS A 73 2.36 12.86 7.64
C CYS A 73 3.83 12.41 7.81
N TRP A 74 4.13 11.12 7.61
CA TRP A 74 5.49 10.60 7.68
C TRP A 74 6.32 11.03 6.46
N VAL A 75 5.75 10.95 5.25
CA VAL A 75 6.41 11.37 3.99
C VAL A 75 6.79 12.85 4.05
N GLU A 76 5.90 13.72 4.54
CA GLU A 76 6.17 15.15 4.71
C GLU A 76 7.41 15.43 5.60
N LYS A 77 7.59 14.61 6.65
CA LYS A 77 8.69 14.75 7.61
C LYS A 77 9.99 14.11 7.11
N HIS A 78 9.91 13.21 6.13
CA HIS A 78 11.04 12.42 5.64
C HIS A 78 11.17 12.46 4.11
N PRO A 79 11.33 13.68 3.51
CA PRO A 79 11.36 13.87 2.06
C PRO A 79 12.45 13.08 1.32
N ASN A 80 13.52 12.70 2.02
CA ASN A 80 14.69 12.00 1.45
C ASN A 80 14.69 10.49 1.74
N LYS A 81 13.62 9.96 2.34
CA LYS A 81 13.49 8.53 2.64
C LYS A 81 12.58 7.87 1.61
N LYS A 82 12.81 6.58 1.35
CA LYS A 82 11.97 5.79 0.46
C LYS A 82 10.53 5.75 1.01
N SER A 83 9.57 6.20 0.21
CA SER A 83 8.15 6.20 0.57
C SER A 83 7.55 4.83 0.25
N GLN A 84 7.59 3.92 1.22
CA GLN A 84 7.04 2.56 1.09
C GLN A 84 6.03 2.28 2.19
N ILE A 85 4.86 1.78 1.82
CA ILE A 85 3.83 1.29 2.74
C ILE A 85 3.57 -0.19 2.47
N CYS A 86 3.34 -0.98 3.53
CA CYS A 86 3.18 -2.42 3.43
C CYS A 86 1.85 -2.87 4.06
N LEU A 87 1.02 -3.58 3.31
CA LEU A 87 -0.15 -4.29 3.80
C LEU A 87 0.21 -5.77 3.97
N SER A 88 0.09 -6.29 5.18
CA SER A 88 0.43 -7.68 5.51
C SER A 88 -0.78 -8.42 6.08
N PHE A 89 -1.08 -9.60 5.53
CA PHE A 89 -2.08 -10.52 6.07
C PHE A 89 -1.40 -11.61 6.90
N TYR A 90 -2.03 -12.00 8.00
CA TYR A 90 -1.49 -13.00 8.92
C TYR A 90 -2.57 -13.86 9.58
N GLU A 91 -2.16 -15.04 10.03
CA GLU A 91 -2.92 -15.85 10.99
C GLU A 91 -2.45 -15.52 12.42
N VAL A 92 -3.37 -15.58 13.37
CA VAL A 92 -3.05 -15.46 14.80
C VAL A 92 -2.92 -16.86 15.37
N LYS A 93 -1.71 -17.24 15.78
CA LYS A 93 -1.47 -18.50 16.47
C LYS A 93 -1.37 -18.26 17.97
N ASN A 94 -2.40 -18.67 18.70
CA ASN A 94 -2.32 -18.79 20.15
C ASN A 94 -1.52 -20.04 20.48
N LYS A 95 -0.28 -19.89 20.93
CA LYS A 95 0.44 -21.00 21.58
C LYS A 95 -0.34 -21.36 22.85
N GLN A 96 -0.42 -22.66 23.17
CA GLN A 96 -0.92 -23.11 24.47
C GLN A 96 -0.23 -22.27 25.56
N ALA A 97 -1.03 -21.78 26.51
CA ALA A 97 -0.58 -20.96 27.62
C ALA A 97 0.43 -21.76 28.46
N SER A 98 1.69 -21.74 28.03
CA SER A 98 2.79 -22.07 28.89
C SER A 98 2.83 -20.91 29.89
N TRP A 99 2.62 -21.23 31.16
CA TRP A 99 2.59 -20.44 32.39
C TRP A 99 3.48 -19.18 32.53
N PHE A 100 4.27 -18.82 31.51
CA PHE A 100 5.09 -17.60 31.44
C PHE A 100 5.04 -16.82 30.11
N SER A 101 4.21 -17.18 29.13
CA SER A 101 4.20 -16.43 27.86
C SER A 101 2.84 -16.39 27.16
N ASN A 102 2.21 -15.21 27.19
CA ASN A 102 1.05 -14.84 26.36
C ASN A 102 1.49 -14.15 25.06
N LYS A 103 2.57 -14.61 24.43
CA LYS A 103 3.03 -13.97 23.19
C LYS A 103 2.17 -14.46 22.02
N VAL A 104 1.23 -13.61 21.60
CA VAL A 104 0.46 -13.81 20.37
C VAL A 104 1.42 -13.78 19.19
N GLU A 105 1.54 -14.91 18.48
CA GLU A 105 2.40 -15.04 17.31
C GLU A 105 1.59 -14.76 16.04
N ARG A 106 2.09 -13.85 15.21
CA ARG A 106 1.52 -13.55 13.89
C ARG A 106 2.29 -14.31 12.82
N LEU A 107 1.58 -15.15 12.08
CA LEU A 107 2.13 -15.91 10.96
C LEU A 107 1.70 -15.24 9.66
N TYR A 108 2.60 -14.45 9.09
CA TYR A 108 2.34 -13.76 7.82
C TYR A 108 2.31 -14.75 6.67
N TRP A 109 1.29 -14.66 5.84
CA TRP A 109 1.12 -15.52 4.67
C TRP A 109 1.10 -14.70 3.37
N GLU A 110 0.87 -13.39 3.43
CA GLU A 110 0.95 -12.51 2.27
C GLU A 110 1.34 -11.07 2.63
N GLN A 111 2.20 -10.45 1.83
CA GLN A 111 2.64 -9.06 1.99
C GLN A 111 2.62 -8.30 0.66
N TRP A 112 2.07 -7.09 0.70
CA TRP A 112 1.94 -6.19 -0.43
C TRP A 112 2.73 -4.91 -0.16
N TYR A 113 3.76 -4.68 -0.96
CA TYR A 113 4.60 -3.50 -0.86
C TYR A 113 4.20 -2.49 -1.94
N ILE A 114 3.77 -1.32 -1.48
CA ILE A 114 3.39 -0.18 -2.32
C ILE A 114 4.52 0.85 -2.22
N ASN A 115 5.21 1.08 -3.33
CA ASN A 115 6.32 2.02 -3.42
C ASN A 115 5.86 3.29 -4.13
N LEU A 116 6.12 4.44 -3.52
CA LEU A 116 5.79 5.75 -4.08
C LEU A 116 7.06 6.57 -4.28
N ASN A 117 7.16 7.23 -5.43
CA ASN A 117 8.13 8.28 -5.71
C ASN A 117 7.39 9.61 -5.71
N VAL A 118 7.52 10.35 -4.59
CA VAL A 118 6.74 11.58 -4.36
C VAL A 118 7.53 12.78 -4.86
N SER A 119 7.08 13.39 -5.96
CA SER A 119 7.75 14.56 -6.52
C SER A 119 7.61 15.75 -5.57
N GLN A 120 8.73 16.35 -5.20
CA GLN A 120 8.76 17.61 -4.46
C GLN A 120 8.78 18.77 -5.46
N HIS A 121 7.71 19.54 -5.51
CA HIS A 121 7.81 20.87 -6.12
C HIS A 121 8.72 21.72 -5.24
N PRO A 122 9.77 22.34 -5.80
CA PRO A 122 10.47 23.40 -5.10
C PRO A 122 9.43 24.44 -4.72
N LYS A 123 9.29 24.73 -3.42
CA LYS A 123 8.54 25.93 -2.99
C LYS A 123 9.10 27.08 -3.81
N ALA A 124 8.25 27.75 -4.58
CA ALA A 124 8.65 28.89 -5.39
C ALA A 124 9.18 29.99 -4.45
N HIS A 125 10.47 29.97 -4.16
CA HIS A 125 11.16 31.12 -3.63
C HIS A 125 11.24 32.11 -4.78
N SER A 126 10.40 33.13 -4.71
CA SER A 126 10.33 34.26 -5.63
C SER A 126 11.67 34.99 -5.67
N VAL A 127 12.63 34.49 -6.42
CA VAL A 127 13.82 35.24 -6.81
C VAL A 127 13.52 35.86 -8.16
N LYS A 128 13.22 37.16 -8.14
CA LYS A 128 13.06 37.99 -9.32
C LYS A 128 14.29 37.83 -10.22
N SER A 129 14.16 37.20 -11.38
CA SER A 129 15.16 37.30 -12.44
C SER A 129 14.56 38.05 -13.64
N HIS A 130 15.19 39.19 -13.94
CA HIS A 130 14.92 40.00 -15.11
C HIS A 130 15.66 39.40 -16.31
N HIS A 131 14.96 38.67 -17.20
CA HIS A 131 15.06 38.85 -18.66
C HIS A 131 14.08 37.92 -19.38
N SER A 132 13.09 38.52 -20.05
CA SER A 132 11.98 37.84 -20.71
C SER A 132 12.35 37.38 -22.11
N LYS A 133 12.18 36.08 -22.39
CA LYS A 133 11.58 35.62 -23.65
C LYS A 133 10.18 35.13 -23.29
N VAL A 134 9.17 35.76 -23.89
CA VAL A 134 7.75 35.50 -23.65
C VAL A 134 7.40 34.15 -24.29
N VAL A 135 7.61 33.08 -23.53
CA VAL A 135 6.84 31.85 -23.66
C VAL A 135 5.89 31.90 -22.47
N ASP A 136 4.58 31.87 -22.71
CA ASP A 136 3.59 31.97 -21.63
C ASP A 136 3.87 30.84 -20.61
N PRO A 137 4.35 31.16 -19.39
CA PRO A 137 4.71 30.13 -18.42
C PRO A 137 3.51 29.28 -17.96
N GLY A 138 2.28 29.75 -18.24
CA GLY A 138 1.04 29.08 -17.84
C GLY A 138 0.66 27.87 -18.69
N GLU A 139 0.89 27.91 -20.01
CA GLU A 139 0.46 26.84 -20.92
C GLU A 139 1.34 25.58 -20.77
N GLY A 140 2.66 25.73 -20.78
CA GLY A 140 3.58 24.59 -20.64
C GLY A 140 3.46 23.87 -19.29
N ALA A 141 3.24 24.61 -18.19
CA ALA A 141 3.07 24.01 -16.87
C ALA A 141 1.76 23.22 -16.72
N LEU A 142 0.70 23.65 -17.42
CA LEU A 142 -0.59 22.96 -17.45
C LEU A 142 -0.52 21.68 -18.30
N GLU A 143 0.12 21.75 -19.46
CA GLU A 143 0.37 20.60 -20.33
C GLU A 143 1.20 19.54 -19.59
N ASP A 144 2.30 19.93 -18.94
CA ASP A 144 3.16 19.03 -18.16
C ASP A 144 2.40 18.32 -17.03
N ARG A 145 1.50 19.04 -16.35
CA ARG A 145 0.65 18.46 -15.30
C ARG A 145 -0.34 17.44 -15.87
N THR A 146 -0.93 17.74 -17.02
CA THR A 146 -1.89 16.85 -17.69
C THR A 146 -1.21 15.56 -18.15
N VAL A 147 -0.02 15.67 -18.75
CA VAL A 147 0.78 14.52 -19.18
C VAL A 147 1.17 13.65 -17.98
N ARG A 148 1.61 14.25 -16.87
CA ARG A 148 1.96 13.53 -15.65
C ARG A 148 0.76 12.82 -15.03
N SER A 149 -0.38 13.51 -14.93
CA SER A 149 -1.62 12.95 -14.39
C SER A 149 -2.08 11.74 -15.22
N ALA A 150 -2.05 11.84 -16.55
CA ALA A 150 -2.37 10.72 -17.44
C ALA A 150 -1.39 9.53 -17.30
N ALA A 151 -0.10 9.80 -17.10
CA ALA A 151 0.90 8.76 -16.88
C ALA A 151 0.73 8.03 -15.53
N LEU A 152 0.38 8.77 -14.48
CA LEU A 152 0.03 8.22 -13.18
C LEU A 152 -1.24 7.39 -13.26
N GLU A 153 -2.28 7.87 -13.95
CA GLU A 153 -3.52 7.13 -14.17
C GLU A 153 -3.26 5.79 -14.88
N ALA A 154 -2.49 5.80 -15.96
CA ALA A 154 -2.11 4.59 -16.68
C ALA A 154 -1.31 3.62 -15.77
N SER A 155 -0.37 4.14 -14.99
CA SER A 155 0.43 3.33 -14.06
C SER A 155 -0.39 2.77 -12.89
N LEU A 156 -1.39 3.51 -12.41
CA LEU A 156 -2.32 3.01 -11.40
C LEU A 156 -3.16 1.86 -11.97
N ARG A 157 -3.66 1.97 -13.21
CA ARG A 157 -4.35 0.85 -13.88
C ARG A 157 -3.44 -0.38 -13.99
N ASP A 158 -2.18 -0.22 -14.36
CA ASP A 158 -1.21 -1.33 -14.38
C ASP A 158 -1.07 -2.00 -13.00
N VAL A 159 -1.00 -1.21 -11.93
CA VAL A 159 -0.92 -1.71 -10.54
C VAL A 159 -2.19 -2.47 -10.16
N LEU A 160 -3.37 -1.96 -10.51
CA LEU A 160 -4.65 -2.65 -10.25
C LEU A 160 -4.72 -4.00 -10.99
N PHE A 161 -4.28 -4.04 -12.26
CA PHE A 161 -4.16 -5.30 -12.99
C PHE A 161 -3.12 -6.24 -12.40
N GLN A 162 -2.00 -5.72 -11.90
CA GLN A 162 -0.99 -6.51 -11.21
C GLN A 162 -1.57 -7.18 -9.95
N ILE A 163 -2.39 -6.47 -9.18
CA ILE A 163 -3.08 -7.02 -8.01
C ILE A 163 -3.98 -8.18 -8.43
N ILE A 164 -4.86 -7.97 -9.42
CA ILE A 164 -5.78 -8.99 -9.92
C ILE A 164 -5.03 -10.23 -10.43
N LYS A 165 -3.93 -10.02 -11.16
CA LYS A 165 -3.09 -11.11 -11.67
C LYS A 165 -2.47 -11.90 -10.53
N PHE A 166 -1.83 -11.23 -9.58
CA PHE A 166 -1.21 -11.88 -8.43
C PHE A 166 -2.23 -12.65 -7.59
N VAL A 167 -3.38 -12.03 -7.30
CA VAL A 167 -4.51 -12.65 -6.60
C VAL A 167 -4.96 -13.93 -7.28
N ASN A 168 -4.97 -13.94 -8.61
CA ASN A 168 -5.40 -15.10 -9.39
C ASN A 168 -4.35 -16.21 -9.48
N GLU A 169 -3.07 -15.87 -9.53
CA GLU A 169 -1.96 -16.82 -9.56
C GLU A 169 -1.68 -17.43 -8.19
N LYS A 170 -1.94 -16.67 -7.13
CA LYS A 170 -1.66 -17.02 -5.73
C LYS A 170 -2.99 -17.22 -4.99
N LYS A 171 -3.70 -18.29 -5.33
CA LYS A 171 -4.94 -18.71 -4.64
C LYS A 171 -4.68 -19.79 -3.61
N ASP A 172 -3.76 -20.71 -3.91
CA ASP A 172 -3.54 -21.92 -3.10
C ASP A 172 -2.81 -21.65 -1.77
N HIS A 173 -2.20 -20.47 -1.60
CA HIS A 173 -1.52 -20.09 -0.35
C HIS A 173 -2.44 -19.38 0.65
N VAL A 174 -3.67 -19.06 0.26
CA VAL A 174 -4.65 -18.39 1.13
C VAL A 174 -5.07 -19.37 2.23
N PRO A 175 -4.93 -19.02 3.53
CA PRO A 175 -5.29 -19.92 4.62
C PRO A 175 -6.78 -20.29 4.64
N PRO A 176 -7.15 -21.42 5.26
CA PRO A 176 -8.55 -21.77 5.49
C PRO A 176 -9.28 -20.67 6.26
N ILE A 177 -10.54 -20.40 5.90
CA ILE A 177 -11.36 -19.37 6.55
C ILE A 177 -11.71 -19.85 7.98
N PRO A 178 -11.30 -19.14 9.04
CA PRO A 178 -11.46 -19.63 10.41
C PRO A 178 -12.90 -19.52 10.93
N ASN A 179 -13.69 -18.53 10.48
CA ASN A 179 -15.11 -18.39 10.81
C ASN A 179 -15.82 -17.57 9.72
N ILE A 180 -16.90 -18.13 9.13
CA ILE A 180 -17.67 -17.49 8.06
C ILE A 180 -18.53 -16.32 8.59
N GLU A 181 -18.87 -16.34 9.88
CA GLU A 181 -19.61 -15.26 10.57
C GLU A 181 -18.67 -14.19 11.19
N GLY A 182 -17.37 -14.31 10.92
CA GLY A 182 -16.34 -13.41 11.43
C GLY A 182 -16.19 -12.11 10.64
N PRO A 183 -15.15 -11.31 10.95
CA PRO A 183 -14.86 -10.09 10.20
C PRO A 183 -14.60 -10.37 8.72
N VAL A 184 -14.96 -9.40 7.88
CA VAL A 184 -14.90 -9.44 6.41
C VAL A 184 -13.47 -9.55 5.84
N SER A 185 -12.44 -9.52 6.68
CA SER A 185 -11.05 -9.64 6.23
C SER A 185 -10.27 -10.59 7.14
N PHE A 186 -9.30 -11.30 6.58
CA PHE A 186 -8.23 -11.91 7.37
C PHE A 186 -7.57 -10.87 8.28
N PRO A 187 -7.01 -11.26 9.44
CA PRO A 187 -6.22 -10.35 10.25
C PRO A 187 -5.11 -9.70 9.41
N TYR A 188 -5.04 -8.37 9.48
CA TYR A 188 -4.11 -7.59 8.67
C TYR A 188 -3.52 -6.41 9.45
N GLU A 189 -2.32 -6.02 9.05
CA GLU A 189 -1.67 -4.78 9.47
C GLU A 189 -1.20 -3.96 8.27
N ILE A 190 -1.27 -2.64 8.43
CA ILE A 190 -0.65 -1.69 7.50
C ILE A 190 0.53 -1.08 8.25
N THR A 191 1.73 -1.33 7.74
CA THR A 191 2.98 -0.87 8.30
C THR A 191 3.51 0.28 7.47
N ILE A 192 3.87 1.36 8.16
CA ILE A 192 4.59 2.51 7.61
C ILE A 192 6.04 2.49 8.12
N PRO A 193 6.98 3.14 7.43
CA PRO A 193 8.36 3.18 7.91
C PRO A 193 8.42 3.90 9.26
N SER A 194 9.22 3.37 10.19
CA SER A 194 9.43 4.00 11.50
C SER A 194 10.33 5.24 11.37
N SER A 195 10.17 6.22 12.26
CA SER A 195 11.13 7.32 12.44
C SER A 195 12.47 6.86 13.02
N SER A 196 12.53 5.64 13.59
CA SER A 196 13.79 4.98 13.97
C SER A 196 14.30 4.12 12.81
N ASP A 197 15.45 4.51 12.25
CA ASP A 197 16.14 3.80 11.16
C ASP A 197 16.47 2.32 11.49
N SER A 198 16.28 1.87 12.73
CA SER A 198 16.60 0.52 13.20
C SER A 198 15.42 -0.46 13.24
N ALA A 199 14.18 -0.02 13.40
CA ALA A 199 13.07 -0.94 13.70
C ALA A 199 12.55 -1.66 12.45
N PHE A 200 12.42 -0.94 11.33
CA PHE A 200 11.90 -1.53 10.08
C PHE A 200 12.93 -2.41 9.37
N GLY A 201 14.18 -1.96 9.26
CA GLY A 201 15.25 -2.70 8.57
C GLY A 201 15.62 -4.01 9.27
N MET A 202 15.69 -4.02 10.60
CA MET A 202 16.01 -5.25 11.35
C MET A 202 14.84 -6.23 11.42
N ASP A 203 13.59 -5.76 11.52
CA ASP A 203 12.43 -6.65 11.48
C ASP A 203 12.20 -7.20 10.07
N MET A 204 12.45 -6.42 9.01
CA MET A 204 12.38 -6.89 7.63
C MET A 204 13.52 -7.87 7.31
N LEU A 205 14.77 -7.59 7.71
CA LEU A 205 15.89 -8.53 7.56
C LEU A 205 15.66 -9.82 8.35
N LYS A 206 15.16 -9.73 9.59
CA LYS A 206 14.79 -10.91 10.39
C LYS A 206 13.64 -11.70 9.75
N ARG A 207 12.62 -11.02 9.20
CA ARG A 207 11.49 -11.67 8.51
C ARG A 207 11.95 -12.34 7.19
N MET A 208 12.84 -11.71 6.42
CA MET A 208 13.43 -12.32 5.21
C MET A 208 14.33 -13.51 5.53
N LEU A 209 15.12 -13.45 6.60
CA LEU A 209 15.95 -14.57 7.06
C LEU A 209 15.13 -15.76 7.57
N GLN A 210 13.90 -15.53 8.07
CA GLN A 210 12.99 -16.61 8.46
C GLN A 210 12.34 -17.32 7.26
N THR A 211 12.35 -16.72 6.07
CA THR A 211 11.81 -17.31 4.83
C THR A 211 12.84 -18.11 4.02
N GLY A 212 14.09 -18.23 4.49
CA GLY A 212 15.19 -18.83 3.73
C GLY A 212 15.65 -20.19 4.24
N HIS A 213 15.08 -21.27 3.70
CA HIS A 213 15.82 -22.49 3.34
C HIS A 213 15.00 -23.28 2.30
N PRO A 214 15.45 -23.41 1.04
CA PRO A 214 14.95 -24.49 0.19
C PRO A 214 15.50 -25.80 0.77
N THR A 215 14.61 -26.67 1.25
CA THR A 215 14.92 -28.08 1.45
C THR A 215 15.24 -28.69 0.08
N MET A 216 16.53 -28.76 -0.24
CA MET A 216 17.05 -29.68 -1.26
C MET A 216 17.14 -31.07 -0.61
N LEU A 217 16.11 -31.89 -0.80
CA LEU A 217 16.12 -33.36 -0.68
C LEU A 217 14.99 -33.82 -1.63
N SER A 218 15.17 -34.65 -2.66
CA SER A 218 16.22 -35.62 -3.02
C SER A 218 16.48 -35.64 -4.53
#